data_AF-A0A947DD09-F1
#
_entry.id   AF-A0A947DD09-F1
#
_cell.length_a   1.000
_cell.length_b   1.000
_cell.length_c   1.000
_cell.angle_alpha   90.00
_cell.angle_beta   90.00
_cell.angle_gamma   90.00
#
_symmetry.space_group_name_H-M   'P 1'
#
loop_
_entity.id
_entity.type
_entity.pdbx_description
1 polymer ?
#
loop_
_entity_poly.entity_id
_entity_poly.type
_entity_poly.pdbx_seq_one_letter_code
_entity_poly.pdbx_strand_id
1 'polypeptide(L)'
;MSEIDETISPADAARALFAADNLPFPPLSDALAARLLRDDDERTVFSTRADLPASPYQIEIYTRELGRGRAPADYAVIGFAGHGTNSWAAHYYRVMPGLALLIQIEWGGAYTDVELSRTMAERLFAWAGRMQDKAAAARQAGTLPFEKTLLFVFTPFGTSGWTWLDASKPVDRVQLDTEAPIGSRAEDAFDTALTARR
;
A
#
# COMPACT_ATOMS: atom_id res chain seq x y z
N MET A 1 21.57 3.94 3.34
CA MET A 1 20.67 2.80 3.63
C MET A 1 21.36 1.93 4.66
N SER A 2 20.81 1.84 5.87
CA SER A 2 21.44 1.17 7.00
C SER A 2 21.47 -0.34 6.81
N GLU A 3 22.51 -1.00 7.33
CA GLU A 3 22.56 -2.46 7.42
C GLU A 3 21.49 -2.97 8.38
N ILE A 4 20.73 -3.98 7.94
CA ILE A 4 19.66 -4.59 8.74
C ILE A 4 20.22 -5.84 9.42
N ASP A 5 20.07 -5.93 10.75
CA ASP A 5 20.42 -7.12 11.52
C ASP A 5 19.58 -8.34 11.08
N GLU A 6 20.23 -9.46 10.77
CA GLU A 6 19.56 -10.70 10.34
C GLU A 6 19.05 -11.53 11.53
N THR A 7 19.36 -11.15 12.76
CA THR A 7 18.98 -11.88 13.98
C THR A 7 17.63 -11.45 14.58
N ILE A 8 17.08 -10.33 14.13
CA ILE A 8 15.78 -9.81 14.57
C ILE A 8 14.64 -10.26 13.66
N SER A 9 13.41 -10.28 14.17
CA SER A 9 12.25 -10.70 13.38
C SER A 9 12.08 -9.78 12.14
N PRO A 10 11.48 -10.26 11.03
CA PRO A 10 11.21 -9.42 9.86
C PRO A 10 10.38 -8.17 10.20
N ALA A 11 9.46 -8.28 11.17
CA ALA A 11 8.68 -7.14 11.65
C ALA A 11 9.57 -6.09 12.35
N ASP A 12 10.45 -6.52 13.24
CA ASP A 12 11.37 -5.60 13.95
C ASP A 12 12.39 -4.99 12.99
N ALA A 13 12.88 -5.77 12.01
CA ALA A 13 13.74 -5.29 10.95
C ALA A 13 13.06 -4.21 10.11
N ALA A 14 11.80 -4.41 9.72
CA ALA A 14 11.04 -3.40 9.01
C ALA A 14 10.83 -2.13 9.86
N ARG A 15 10.48 -2.29 11.15
CA ARG A 15 10.34 -1.14 12.07
C ARG A 15 11.65 -0.37 12.22
N ALA A 16 12.75 -1.08 12.41
CA ALA A 16 14.08 -0.48 12.51
C ALA A 16 14.48 0.26 11.22
N LEU A 17 14.15 -0.29 10.05
CA LEU A 17 14.41 0.33 8.77
C LEU A 17 13.67 1.66 8.61
N PHE A 18 12.36 1.70 8.87
CA PHE A 18 11.59 2.96 8.84
C PHE A 18 12.08 3.95 9.90
N ALA A 19 12.40 3.48 11.12
CA ALA A 19 12.91 4.32 12.19
C ALA A 19 14.28 4.95 11.86
N ALA A 20 15.17 4.22 11.19
CA ALA A 20 16.49 4.73 10.77
C ALA A 20 16.37 5.93 9.82
N ASP A 21 15.31 5.98 9.03
CA ASP A 21 14.99 7.05 8.09
C ASP A 21 14.08 8.14 8.71
N ASN A 22 13.77 8.04 10.01
CA ASN A 22 12.80 8.87 10.72
C ASN A 22 11.43 8.89 10.04
N LEU A 23 11.01 7.76 9.48
CA LEU A 23 9.68 7.60 8.90
C LEU A 23 8.75 6.91 9.90
N PRO A 24 7.47 7.30 9.96
CA PRO A 24 6.48 6.54 10.71
C PRO A 24 6.35 5.13 10.11
N PHE A 25 6.16 4.13 10.98
CA PHE A 25 5.88 2.80 10.50
C PHE A 25 4.47 2.74 9.85
N PRO A 26 4.28 2.08 8.70
CA PRO A 26 2.97 1.98 8.07
C PRO A 26 1.92 1.35 9.01
N PRO A 27 0.63 1.69 8.86
CA PRO A 27 -0.44 1.20 9.73
C PRO A 27 -0.69 -0.29 9.46
N LEU A 28 0.07 -1.14 10.12
CA LEU A 28 0.02 -2.58 10.05
C LEU A 28 -0.32 -3.16 11.43
N SER A 29 -1.33 -4.02 11.51
CA SER A 29 -1.67 -4.69 12.76
C SER A 29 -0.55 -5.66 13.18
N ASP A 30 -0.38 -5.90 14.47
CA ASP A 30 0.65 -6.81 14.98
C ASP A 30 0.50 -8.24 14.43
N ALA A 31 -0.74 -8.70 14.26
CA ALA A 31 -1.04 -10.00 13.65
C ALA A 31 -0.55 -10.10 12.19
N LEU A 32 -0.62 -9.00 11.43
CA LEU A 32 -0.15 -8.97 10.05
C LEU A 32 1.36 -8.72 9.98
N ALA A 33 1.91 -7.90 10.89
CA ALA A 33 3.34 -7.69 11.04
C ALA A 33 4.08 -8.99 11.39
N ALA A 34 3.51 -9.83 12.27
CA ALA A 34 4.06 -11.13 12.63
C ALA A 34 4.12 -12.13 11.46
N ARG A 35 3.41 -11.86 10.35
CA ARG A 35 3.42 -12.68 9.12
C ARG A 35 4.41 -12.16 8.08
N LEU A 36 5.12 -11.07 8.34
CA LEU A 36 6.07 -10.53 7.40
C LEU A 36 7.23 -11.50 7.19
N LEU A 37 7.58 -11.67 5.93
CA LEU A 37 8.76 -12.32 5.42
C LEU A 37 9.64 -11.24 4.79
N ARG A 38 10.96 -11.39 4.90
CA ARG A 38 11.89 -10.55 4.16
C ARG A 38 11.97 -11.10 2.73
N ASP A 39 12.01 -10.20 1.75
CA ASP A 39 12.24 -10.60 0.36
C ASP A 39 13.71 -11.03 0.17
N ASP A 40 13.93 -12.10 -0.59
CA ASP A 40 15.26 -12.68 -0.81
C ASP A 40 16.11 -11.84 -1.76
N ASP A 41 15.49 -11.21 -2.75
CA ASP A 41 16.16 -10.42 -3.78
C ASP A 41 16.33 -8.95 -3.34
N GLU A 42 15.37 -8.41 -2.58
CA GLU A 42 15.34 -7.04 -2.07
C GLU A 42 15.27 -7.00 -0.54
N ARG A 43 16.42 -7.06 0.14
CA ARG A 43 16.52 -7.15 1.61
C ARG A 43 15.81 -6.04 2.42
N THR A 44 15.51 -4.92 1.79
CA THR A 44 14.79 -3.78 2.37
C THR A 44 13.28 -3.84 2.15
N VAL A 45 12.77 -4.92 1.54
CA VAL A 45 11.36 -5.21 1.29
C VAL A 45 10.90 -6.35 2.17
N PHE A 46 9.69 -6.19 2.72
CA PHE A 46 9.04 -7.16 3.58
C PHE A 46 7.61 -7.36 3.12
N SER A 47 7.17 -8.61 3.01
CA SER A 47 5.81 -8.94 2.58
C SER A 47 5.22 -10.08 3.39
N THR A 48 3.90 -10.10 3.52
CA THR A 48 3.18 -11.26 4.05
C THR A 48 2.92 -12.33 2.99
N ARG A 49 3.35 -12.10 1.73
CA ARG A 49 3.38 -13.09 0.65
C ARG A 49 4.84 -13.53 0.44
N ALA A 50 5.04 -14.81 0.17
CA ALA A 50 6.36 -15.34 -0.17
C ALA A 50 6.72 -15.11 -1.65
N ASP A 51 5.72 -14.94 -2.53
CA ASP A 51 5.86 -14.85 -3.98
C ASP A 51 5.44 -13.45 -4.49
N LEU A 52 6.32 -12.45 -4.33
CA LEU A 52 6.06 -11.15 -4.93
C LEU A 52 6.10 -11.25 -6.47
N PRO A 53 5.10 -10.72 -7.19
CA PRO A 53 5.07 -10.81 -8.65
C PRO A 53 6.15 -9.93 -9.31
N ALA A 54 6.67 -8.95 -8.59
CA ALA A 54 7.76 -8.05 -8.97
C ALA A 54 8.20 -7.20 -7.78
N SER A 55 9.31 -6.48 -7.92
CA SER A 55 9.69 -5.38 -7.03
C SER A 55 8.50 -4.44 -6.78
N PRO A 56 8.25 -4.00 -5.53
CA PRO A 56 7.21 -3.01 -5.25
C PRO A 56 7.47 -1.68 -5.98
N TYR A 57 8.67 -1.43 -6.52
CA TYR A 57 8.89 -0.27 -7.38
C TYR A 57 8.04 -0.30 -8.66
N GLN A 58 7.67 -1.49 -9.15
CA GLN A 58 6.84 -1.72 -10.34
C GLN A 58 5.35 -1.80 -9.97
N ILE A 59 4.79 -0.70 -9.43
CA ILE A 59 3.41 -0.61 -8.92
C ILE A 59 2.34 -1.00 -9.96
N GLU A 60 2.63 -0.85 -11.26
CA GLU A 60 1.78 -1.24 -12.37
C GLU A 60 1.56 -2.77 -12.46
N ILE A 61 2.52 -3.56 -11.98
CA ILE A 61 2.38 -5.03 -11.94
C ILE A 61 1.33 -5.41 -10.89
N TYR A 62 1.34 -4.75 -9.73
CA TYR A 62 0.38 -4.96 -8.64
C TYR A 62 -1.02 -4.46 -9.00
N THR A 63 -1.15 -3.26 -9.59
CA THR A 63 -2.46 -2.76 -10.05
C THR A 63 -3.06 -3.67 -11.12
N ARG A 64 -2.26 -4.21 -12.04
CA ARG A 64 -2.72 -5.19 -13.03
C ARG A 64 -3.09 -6.53 -12.42
N GLU A 65 -2.34 -7.03 -11.43
CA GLU A 65 -2.68 -8.26 -10.71
C GLU A 65 -4.05 -8.12 -10.01
N LEU A 66 -4.28 -6.98 -9.35
CA LEU A 66 -5.55 -6.62 -8.72
C LEU A 66 -6.68 -6.49 -9.74
N GLY A 67 -6.45 -5.78 -10.85
CA GLY A 67 -7.44 -5.61 -11.93
C GLY A 67 -7.88 -6.95 -12.55
N ARG A 68 -6.98 -7.93 -12.61
CA ARG A 68 -7.27 -9.29 -13.10
C ARG A 68 -7.88 -10.22 -12.05
N GLY A 69 -8.06 -9.76 -10.82
CA GLY A 69 -8.55 -10.59 -9.71
C GLY A 69 -7.60 -11.73 -9.33
N ARG A 70 -6.30 -11.57 -9.55
CA ARG A 70 -5.28 -12.61 -9.27
C ARG A 70 -4.55 -12.42 -7.94
N ALA A 71 -4.68 -11.23 -7.33
CA ALA A 71 -4.02 -10.92 -6.08
C ALA A 71 -4.71 -11.65 -4.90
N PRO A 72 -3.95 -12.11 -3.89
CA PRO A 72 -4.53 -12.63 -2.65
C PRO A 72 -5.41 -11.59 -1.96
N ALA A 73 -6.45 -12.07 -1.28
CA ALA A 73 -7.46 -11.21 -0.66
C ALA A 73 -6.97 -10.46 0.60
N ASP A 74 -5.84 -10.88 1.20
CA ASP A 74 -5.30 -10.28 2.43
C ASP A 74 -3.77 -10.35 2.46
N TYR A 75 -3.10 -9.23 2.17
CA TYR A 75 -1.64 -9.13 2.30
C TYR A 75 -1.14 -7.70 2.55
N ALA A 76 0.14 -7.60 2.92
CA ALA A 76 0.89 -6.36 2.93
C ALA A 76 2.26 -6.51 2.26
N VAL A 77 2.75 -5.41 1.71
CA VAL A 77 4.14 -5.21 1.28
C VAL A 77 4.60 -3.87 1.85
N ILE A 78 5.74 -3.85 2.52
CA ILE A 78 6.34 -2.63 3.06
C ILE A 78 7.84 -2.64 2.79
N GLY A 79 8.45 -1.47 2.78
CA GLY A 79 9.90 -1.35 2.72
C GLY A 79 10.36 -0.32 1.74
N PHE A 80 11.61 -0.43 1.32
CA PHE A 80 12.26 0.50 0.43
C PHE A 80 12.76 -0.26 -0.79
N ALA A 81 12.38 0.21 -1.97
CA ALA A 81 12.82 -0.38 -3.24
C ALA A 81 13.04 0.72 -4.26
N GLY A 82 13.89 0.44 -5.24
CA GLY A 82 14.33 1.43 -6.19
C GLY A 82 15.44 0.92 -7.12
N HIS A 83 15.79 1.75 -8.08
CA HIS A 83 16.87 1.46 -9.02
C HIS A 83 17.83 2.66 -9.13
N GLY A 84 19.14 2.37 -9.14
CA GLY A 84 20.17 3.40 -9.31
C GLY A 84 20.24 4.42 -8.17
N THR A 85 20.75 5.62 -8.47
CA THR A 85 21.04 6.65 -7.46
C THR A 85 19.88 7.61 -7.17
N ASN A 86 18.85 7.63 -8.04
CA ASN A 86 17.83 8.69 -8.05
C ASN A 86 16.39 8.20 -7.90
N SER A 87 16.16 6.88 -7.92
CA SER A 87 14.82 6.32 -8.04
C SER A 87 14.56 5.35 -6.90
N TRP A 88 14.47 5.89 -5.69
CA TRP A 88 14.18 5.16 -4.46
C TRP A 88 12.84 5.61 -3.88
N ALA A 89 12.12 4.67 -3.27
CA ALA A 89 10.83 4.95 -2.67
C ALA A 89 10.57 4.09 -1.44
N ALA A 90 9.85 4.66 -0.48
CA ALA A 90 9.17 3.92 0.57
C ALA A 90 7.84 3.39 0.02
N HIS A 91 7.57 2.11 0.27
CA HIS A 91 6.40 1.39 -0.23
C HIS A 91 5.52 0.96 0.93
N TYR A 92 4.21 1.10 0.75
CA TYR A 92 3.21 0.51 1.61
C TYR A 92 2.02 0.04 0.78
N TYR A 93 1.96 -1.27 0.55
CA TYR A 93 0.84 -1.94 -0.11
C TYR A 93 0.04 -2.70 0.94
N ARG A 94 -1.26 -2.48 0.95
CA ARG A 94 -2.20 -3.17 1.82
C ARG A 94 -3.41 -3.58 1.01
N VAL A 95 -3.64 -4.88 0.90
CA VAL A 95 -4.84 -5.43 0.27
C VAL A 95 -5.61 -6.21 1.30
N MET A 96 -6.88 -5.87 1.48
CA MET A 96 -7.82 -6.54 2.36
C MET A 96 -9.20 -6.60 1.70
N PRO A 97 -10.15 -7.41 2.18
CA PRO A 97 -11.47 -7.47 1.61
C PRO A 97 -12.12 -6.07 1.56
N GLY A 98 -12.41 -5.59 0.34
CA GLY A 98 -13.04 -4.29 0.11
C GLY A 98 -12.10 -3.11 -0.12
N LEU A 99 -10.81 -3.25 0.17
CA LEU A 99 -9.86 -2.14 0.11
C LEU A 99 -8.47 -2.61 -0.34
N ALA A 100 -7.92 -1.96 -1.36
CA ALA A 100 -6.53 -2.09 -1.78
C ALA A 100 -5.88 -0.70 -1.79
N LEU A 101 -4.83 -0.53 -1.01
CA LEU A 101 -4.04 0.69 -0.92
C LEU A 101 -2.65 0.37 -1.46
N LEU A 102 -2.21 1.05 -2.53
CA LEU A 102 -0.86 0.96 -3.05
C LEU A 102 -0.20 2.34 -2.96
N ILE A 103 0.67 2.53 -1.98
CA ILE A 103 1.33 3.80 -1.70
C ILE A 103 2.82 3.68 -1.97
N GLN A 104 3.34 4.56 -2.81
CA GLN A 104 4.75 4.71 -3.15
C GLN A 104 5.12 6.17 -2.90
N ILE A 105 6.11 6.41 -2.05
CA ILE A 105 6.56 7.75 -1.64
C ILE A 105 8.03 7.88 -2.02
N GLU A 106 8.39 8.92 -2.76
CA GLU A 106 9.79 9.18 -3.10
C GLU A 106 10.64 9.31 -1.84
N TRP A 107 11.77 8.61 -1.80
CA TRP A 107 12.67 8.61 -0.65
C TRP A 107 14.13 8.43 -1.07
N GLY A 108 15.07 9.15 -0.47
CA GLY A 108 16.51 8.87 -0.61
C GLY A 108 17.14 9.18 -1.98
N GLY A 109 16.44 9.86 -2.89
CA GLY A 109 17.02 10.36 -4.14
C GLY A 109 17.84 11.64 -3.90
N ALA A 110 18.82 11.91 -4.78
CA ALA A 110 19.70 13.09 -4.68
C ALA A 110 18.96 14.44 -4.72
N TYR A 111 17.71 14.45 -5.20
CA TYR A 111 16.86 15.63 -5.34
C TYR A 111 15.60 15.57 -4.46
N THR A 112 15.48 14.57 -3.59
CA THR A 112 14.30 14.39 -2.74
C THR A 112 14.35 15.33 -1.55
N ASP A 113 13.28 16.09 -1.33
CA ASP A 113 13.07 16.83 -0.08
C ASP A 113 12.59 15.83 1.00
N VAL A 114 13.52 15.42 1.85
CA VAL A 114 13.31 14.42 2.90
C VAL A 114 12.19 14.83 3.87
N GLU A 115 12.09 16.12 4.21
CA GLU A 115 11.07 16.61 5.15
C GLU A 115 9.68 16.61 4.51
N LEU A 116 9.61 16.99 3.23
CA LEU A 116 8.37 16.90 2.47
C LEU A 116 7.91 15.45 2.32
N SER A 117 8.82 14.53 1.98
CA SER A 117 8.51 13.11 1.87
C SER A 117 8.07 12.50 3.20
N ARG A 118 8.70 12.88 4.31
CA ARG A 118 8.28 12.44 5.66
C ARG A 118 6.89 12.93 6.00
N THR A 119 6.63 14.21 5.78
CA THR A 119 5.29 14.81 5.98
C THR A 119 4.24 14.11 5.12
N MET A 120 4.59 13.74 3.88
CA MET A 120 3.71 12.99 3.00
C MET A 120 3.44 11.58 3.53
N ALA A 121 4.47 10.88 4.03
CA ALA A 121 4.33 9.56 4.65
C ALA A 121 3.42 9.59 5.87
N GLU A 122 3.61 10.54 6.78
CA GLU A 122 2.74 10.71 7.96
C GLU A 122 1.28 10.89 7.55
N ARG A 123 1.00 11.76 6.59
CA ARG A 123 -0.36 12.04 6.12
C ARG A 123 -0.99 10.82 5.45
N LEU A 124 -0.27 10.16 4.55
CA LEU A 124 -0.75 8.99 3.82
C LEU A 124 -0.96 7.79 4.74
N PHE A 125 -0.05 7.55 5.69
CA PHE A 125 -0.16 6.44 6.63
C PHE A 125 -1.28 6.67 7.64
N ALA A 126 -1.44 7.88 8.17
CA ALA A 126 -2.58 8.21 9.02
C ALA A 126 -3.91 8.04 8.26
N TRP A 127 -3.96 8.47 7.00
CA TRP A 127 -5.13 8.28 6.13
C TRP A 127 -5.43 6.80 5.86
N ALA A 128 -4.41 6.03 5.50
CA ALA A 128 -4.53 4.61 5.21
C ALA A 128 -5.01 3.81 6.44
N GLY A 129 -4.58 4.18 7.65
CA GLY A 129 -5.09 3.61 8.90
C GLY A 129 -6.60 3.80 9.03
N ARG A 130 -7.09 5.05 8.86
CA ARG A 130 -8.53 5.34 8.91
C ARG A 130 -9.34 4.57 7.86
N MET A 131 -8.82 4.45 6.64
CA MET A 131 -9.51 3.71 5.58
C MET A 131 -9.60 2.22 5.88
N GLN A 132 -8.54 1.63 6.44
CA GLN A 132 -8.57 0.24 6.91
C GLN A 132 -9.59 0.04 8.04
N ASP A 133 -9.66 0.96 9.00
CA ASP A 133 -10.63 0.90 10.09
C ASP A 133 -12.07 0.97 9.55
N LYS A 134 -12.35 1.89 8.61
CA LYS A 134 -13.65 1.99 7.93
C LYS A 134 -14.00 0.69 7.20
N ALA A 135 -13.05 0.11 6.46
CA ALA A 135 -13.26 -1.15 5.75
C ALA A 135 -13.51 -2.33 6.71
N ALA A 136 -12.76 -2.41 7.81
CA ALA A 136 -12.94 -3.43 8.84
C ALA A 136 -14.31 -3.32 9.52
N ALA A 137 -14.73 -2.10 9.89
CA ALA A 137 -16.03 -1.85 10.50
C ALA A 137 -17.19 -2.20 9.55
N ALA A 138 -17.11 -1.80 8.28
CA ALA A 138 -18.11 -2.13 7.27
C ALA A 138 -18.19 -3.64 7.00
N ARG A 139 -17.05 -4.35 7.04
CA ARG A 139 -17.02 -5.81 6.95
C ARG A 139 -17.74 -6.45 8.14
N GLN A 140 -17.47 -5.99 9.37
CA GLN A 140 -18.15 -6.49 10.57
C GLN A 140 -19.66 -6.22 10.54
N ALA A 141 -20.07 -5.08 9.98
CA ALA A 141 -21.47 -4.72 9.82
C ALA A 141 -22.17 -5.40 8.62
N GLY A 142 -21.44 -6.12 7.77
CA GLY A 142 -21.98 -6.76 6.55
C GLY A 142 -22.39 -5.79 5.44
N THR A 143 -21.97 -4.52 5.51
CA THR A 143 -22.36 -3.48 4.56
C THR A 143 -21.42 -3.36 3.37
N LEU A 144 -20.22 -3.94 3.45
CA LEU A 144 -19.24 -3.86 2.39
C LEU A 144 -19.68 -4.71 1.18
N PRO A 145 -19.69 -4.16 -0.06
CA PRO A 145 -19.94 -4.95 -1.25
C PRO A 145 -18.79 -5.93 -1.46
N PHE A 146 -18.91 -7.16 -0.97
CA PHE A 146 -17.82 -8.16 -0.96
C PHE A 146 -17.24 -8.48 -2.35
N GLU A 147 -17.94 -8.15 -3.43
CA GLU A 147 -17.47 -8.34 -4.81
C GLU A 147 -16.69 -7.16 -5.37
N LYS A 148 -16.67 -6.03 -4.64
CA LYS A 148 -15.95 -4.82 -5.05
C LYS A 148 -14.82 -4.50 -4.10
N THR A 149 -13.71 -4.05 -4.67
CA THR A 149 -12.55 -3.56 -3.92
C THR A 149 -12.28 -2.13 -4.36
N LEU A 150 -12.25 -1.18 -3.41
CA LEU A 150 -11.75 0.15 -3.70
C LEU A 150 -10.23 0.07 -3.82
N LEU A 151 -9.71 0.27 -5.03
CA LEU A 151 -8.29 0.43 -5.26
C LEU A 151 -7.92 1.91 -5.17
N PHE A 152 -6.94 2.20 -4.33
CA PHE A 152 -6.29 3.48 -4.21
C PHE A 152 -4.81 3.35 -4.57
N VAL A 153 -4.31 4.25 -5.41
CA VAL A 153 -2.92 4.29 -5.86
C VAL A 153 -2.37 5.69 -5.61
N PHE A 154 -1.30 5.77 -4.83
CA PHE A 154 -0.48 6.97 -4.72
C PHE A 154 0.94 6.65 -5.18
N THR A 155 1.40 7.38 -6.20
CA THR A 155 2.78 7.34 -6.67
C THR A 155 3.16 8.68 -7.32
N PRO A 156 4.33 9.26 -6.99
CA PRO A 156 4.85 10.42 -7.70
C PRO A 156 5.50 10.05 -9.04
N PHE A 157 5.68 8.76 -9.32
CA PHE A 157 6.39 8.27 -10.51
C PHE A 157 5.47 7.90 -11.68
N GLY A 158 4.15 8.08 -11.51
CA GLY A 158 3.16 7.68 -12.49
C GLY A 158 1.78 8.26 -12.19
N THR A 159 0.75 7.49 -12.52
CA THR A 159 -0.65 7.92 -12.30
C THR A 159 -1.12 7.54 -10.91
N SER A 160 -1.34 8.56 -10.07
CA SER A 160 -2.10 8.42 -8.83
C SER A 160 -3.60 8.53 -9.09
N GLY A 161 -4.41 7.90 -8.26
CA GLY A 161 -5.87 7.95 -8.36
C GLY A 161 -6.55 6.79 -7.66
N TRP A 162 -7.82 6.59 -7.96
CA TRP A 162 -8.62 5.52 -7.35
C TRP A 162 -9.63 4.92 -8.34
N THR A 163 -10.12 3.72 -8.06
CA THR A 163 -11.21 3.10 -8.82
C THR A 163 -11.85 1.94 -8.06
N TRP A 164 -13.06 1.55 -8.45
CA TRP A 164 -13.67 0.31 -7.98
C TRP A 164 -13.29 -0.85 -8.88
N LEU A 165 -12.66 -1.88 -8.31
CA LEU A 165 -12.46 -3.16 -8.97
C LEU A 165 -13.65 -4.07 -8.68
N ASP A 166 -14.11 -4.78 -9.70
CA ASP A 166 -15.20 -5.75 -9.61
C ASP A 166 -14.64 -7.13 -9.93
N ALA A 167 -14.65 -8.03 -8.94
CA ALA A 167 -14.09 -9.38 -9.10
C ALA A 167 -14.80 -10.20 -10.19
N SER A 168 -16.06 -9.85 -10.51
CA SER A 168 -16.83 -10.49 -11.59
C SER A 168 -16.45 -9.98 -12.99
N LYS A 169 -15.71 -8.86 -13.08
CA LYS A 169 -15.34 -8.19 -14.33
C LYS A 169 -13.84 -7.86 -14.33
N PRO A 170 -12.97 -8.88 -14.43
CA PRO A 170 -11.54 -8.66 -14.48
C PRO A 170 -11.16 -7.79 -15.69
N VAL A 171 -10.22 -6.88 -15.49
CA VAL A 171 -9.71 -5.97 -16.52
C VAL A 171 -8.20 -6.13 -16.67
N ASP A 172 -7.70 -6.05 -17.90
CA ASP A 172 -6.27 -6.10 -18.17
C ASP A 172 -5.55 -4.79 -17.83
N ARG A 173 -6.27 -3.67 -17.87
CA ARG A 173 -5.76 -2.34 -17.54
C ARG A 173 -6.73 -1.65 -16.58
N VAL A 174 -6.21 -1.30 -15.42
CA VAL A 174 -6.92 -0.48 -14.45
C VAL A 174 -6.92 0.96 -14.93
N GLN A 175 -8.12 1.55 -15.05
CA GLN A 175 -8.27 2.98 -15.28
C GLN A 175 -8.59 3.66 -13.94
N LEU A 176 -7.67 4.54 -13.53
CA LEU A 176 -7.81 5.32 -12.31
C LEU A 176 -8.55 6.62 -12.61
N ASP A 177 -9.43 7.02 -11.70
CA ASP A 177 -9.88 8.39 -11.56
C ASP A 177 -8.74 9.19 -10.93
N THR A 178 -8.15 10.11 -11.69
CA THR A 178 -6.88 10.79 -11.38
C THR A 178 -7.04 12.06 -10.54
N GLU A 179 -8.19 12.25 -9.90
CA GLU A 179 -8.35 13.36 -8.96
C GLU A 179 -7.34 13.25 -7.80
N ALA A 180 -7.01 14.41 -7.20
CA ALA A 180 -5.93 14.51 -6.23
C ALA A 180 -6.03 13.41 -5.16
N PRO A 181 -4.97 12.60 -4.98
CA PRO A 181 -5.05 11.31 -4.30
C PRO A 181 -5.29 11.41 -2.78
N ILE A 182 -5.22 12.60 -2.19
CA ILE A 182 -5.69 12.84 -0.82
C ILE A 182 -6.81 13.87 -0.92
N GLY A 183 -8.00 13.42 -1.29
CA GLY A 183 -9.15 14.28 -1.59
C GLY A 183 -10.44 13.69 -1.04
N SER A 184 -11.35 14.56 -0.59
CA SER A 184 -12.63 14.17 0.02
C SER A 184 -13.39 13.15 -0.82
N ARG A 185 -13.32 13.22 -2.15
CA ARG A 185 -14.10 12.37 -3.05
C ARG A 185 -13.79 10.88 -3.02
N ALA A 186 -12.53 10.46 -2.83
CA ALA A 186 -12.23 9.03 -2.71
C ALA A 186 -12.80 8.46 -1.40
N GLU A 187 -12.69 9.24 -0.32
CA GLU A 187 -13.34 8.92 0.95
C GLU A 187 -14.88 8.98 0.82
N ASP A 188 -15.43 10.01 0.17
CA ASP A 188 -16.87 10.18 -0.06
C ASP A 188 -17.43 9.04 -0.91
N ALA A 189 -16.70 8.59 -1.94
CA ALA A 189 -17.07 7.45 -2.77
C ALA A 189 -17.06 6.15 -1.97
N PHE A 190 -16.08 5.98 -1.08
CA PHE A 190 -16.05 4.86 -0.16
C PHE A 190 -17.24 4.91 0.80
N ASP A 191 -17.45 6.04 1.47
CA ASP A 191 -18.54 6.25 2.43
C ASP A 191 -19.93 6.10 1.76
N THR A 192 -20.09 6.54 0.51
CA THR A 192 -21.30 6.32 -0.30
C THR A 192 -21.52 4.83 -0.57
N ALA A 193 -20.47 4.09 -0.94
CA ALA A 193 -20.58 2.65 -1.16
C ALA A 193 -20.92 1.88 0.12
N LEU A 194 -20.43 2.33 1.27
CA LEU A 194 -20.74 1.73 2.58
C LEU A 194 -22.19 1.98 3.03
N THR A 195 -22.84 3.04 2.54
CA THR A 195 -24.21 3.42 2.93
C THR A 195 -25.28 2.89 1.99
N ALA A 196 -24.96 2.62 0.71
CA ALA A 196 -25.91 2.16 -0.31
C ALA A 196 -26.51 0.75 -0.09
N ARG A 197 -26.10 0.03 0.97
CA ARG A 197 -26.62 -1.32 1.34
C ARG A 197 -27.36 -1.37 2.68
N ARG A 198 -27.65 -0.22 3.30
CA ARG A 198 -28.54 -0.16 4.48
C ARG A 198 -30.01 -0.25 4.09
#